data_AF-L7R176-F1
#
_entry.id   AF-L7R176-F1
#
_cell.length_a   1.000
_cell.length_b   1.000
_cell.length_c   1.000
_cell.angle_alpha   90.00
_cell.angle_beta   90.00
_cell.angle_gamma   90.00
#
_symmetry.space_group_name_H-M   'P 1'
#
loop_
_entity.id
_entity.type
_entity.pdbx_description
1 polymer ?
#
loop_
_entity_poly.entity_id
_entity_poly.type
_entity_poly.pdbx_seq_one_letter_code
_entity_poly.pdbx_strand_id
1 'polypeptide(L)'
;HLTGDIHAVTAANNLLAAQMDARIFHELTQKDGPLYDRLVPKIKGVRKFSPIQLRRLKKLGIEKTDPDSLTSEERAKFARLDIDKSKIMWNRVVDLNDRFLRKITIGQSPTEKGFTRETSFDISVASEIMAILALGNDAVDIKQRLANMVVALDKNGNSVTADDLGVTGALMVLLRDAFEPTLMQSLEGTPVL
;
A
#
# COMPACT_ATOMS: atom_id res chain seq x y z
N HIS A 1 6.13 -11.26 22.12
CA HIS A 1 7.09 -10.58 21.23
C HIS A 1 7.14 -9.09 21.57
N LEU A 2 7.49 -8.74 22.82
CA LEU A 2 7.24 -7.39 23.36
C LEU A 2 5.75 -7.01 23.22
N THR A 3 5.44 -5.84 22.65
CA THR A 3 4.11 -5.27 22.41
C THR A 3 3.51 -5.65 21.05
N GLY A 4 4.29 -6.26 20.16
CA GLY A 4 3.83 -6.70 18.83
C GLY A 4 4.08 -5.69 17.70
N ASP A 5 4.81 -4.61 17.95
CA ASP A 5 5.04 -3.53 16.98
C ASP A 5 5.67 -4.03 15.67
N ILE A 6 6.67 -4.92 15.77
CA ILE A 6 7.30 -5.52 14.58
C ILE A 6 6.28 -6.34 13.79
N HIS A 7 5.35 -7.06 14.45
CA HIS A 7 4.30 -7.81 13.75
C HIS A 7 3.32 -6.87 13.03
N ALA A 8 2.96 -5.74 13.64
CA ALA A 8 2.13 -4.73 13.01
C ALA A 8 2.80 -4.15 11.75
N VAL A 9 4.11 -3.85 11.82
CA VAL A 9 4.92 -3.43 10.67
C VAL A 9 4.96 -4.52 9.59
N THR A 10 5.23 -5.77 9.96
CA THR A 10 5.23 -6.90 9.02
C THR A 10 3.88 -7.03 8.30
N ALA A 11 2.77 -6.96 9.05
CA ALA A 11 1.43 -7.07 8.50
C ALA A 11 1.11 -5.90 7.54
N ALA A 12 1.43 -4.67 7.94
CA ALA A 12 1.20 -3.47 7.13
C ALA A 12 2.02 -3.50 5.83
N ASN A 13 3.31 -3.83 5.90
CA ASN A 13 4.18 -3.92 4.73
C ASN A 13 3.69 -4.98 3.74
N ASN A 14 3.31 -6.16 4.24
CA ASN A 14 2.84 -7.26 3.40
C ASN A 14 1.42 -7.03 2.86
N LEU A 15 0.56 -6.28 3.56
CA LEU A 15 -0.72 -5.81 3.03
C LEU A 15 -0.51 -4.93 1.81
N LEU A 16 0.44 -3.99 1.86
CA LEU A 16 0.78 -3.13 0.72
C LEU A 16 1.26 -3.97 -0.47
N ALA A 17 2.18 -4.90 -0.23
CA ALA A 17 2.71 -5.79 -1.27
C ALA A 17 1.60 -6.64 -1.91
N ALA A 18 0.69 -7.19 -1.09
CA ALA A 18 -0.46 -7.96 -1.56
C ALA A 18 -1.42 -7.11 -2.39
N GLN A 19 -1.73 -5.89 -1.94
CA GLN A 19 -2.60 -4.97 -2.67
C GLN A 19 -1.99 -4.59 -4.03
N MET A 20 -0.68 -4.35 -4.09
CA MET A 20 0.01 -4.03 -5.34
C MET A 20 -0.14 -5.16 -6.36
N ASP A 21 0.13 -6.40 -5.96
CA ASP A 21 0.01 -7.56 -6.85
C ASP A 21 -1.47 -7.79 -7.27
N ALA A 22 -2.42 -7.65 -6.34
CA ALA A 22 -3.86 -7.72 -6.65
C ALA A 22 -4.30 -6.62 -7.63
N ARG A 23 -3.79 -5.39 -7.45
CA ARG A 23 -4.07 -4.27 -8.35
C ARG A 23 -3.56 -4.57 -9.76
N ILE A 24 -2.31 -5.03 -9.90
CA ILE A 24 -1.72 -5.42 -11.18
C ILE A 24 -2.57 -6.52 -11.84
N PHE A 25 -2.94 -7.57 -11.10
CA PHE A 25 -3.76 -8.66 -11.62
C PHE A 25 -5.12 -8.18 -12.15
N HIS A 26 -5.83 -7.34 -11.39
CA HIS A 26 -7.13 -6.82 -11.81
C HIS A 26 -7.03 -5.86 -12.99
N GLU A 27 -5.98 -5.04 -13.08
CA GLU A 27 -5.74 -4.21 -14.25
C GLU A 27 -5.49 -5.04 -15.52
N LEU A 28 -4.74 -6.14 -15.43
CA LEU A 28 -4.44 -7.00 -16.58
C LEU A 28 -5.65 -7.80 -17.07
N THR A 29 -6.60 -8.11 -16.17
CA THR A 29 -7.69 -9.05 -16.47
C THR A 29 -9.05 -8.38 -16.70
N GLN A 30 -9.18 -7.08 -16.41
CA GLN A 30 -10.45 -6.36 -16.48
C GLN A 30 -10.40 -5.20 -17.49
N LYS A 31 -11.56 -4.94 -18.11
CA LYS A 31 -11.81 -3.74 -18.90
C LYS A 31 -12.01 -2.53 -17.98
N ASP A 32 -11.79 -1.33 -18.51
CA ASP A 32 -11.73 -0.08 -17.75
C ASP A 32 -13.03 0.23 -16.99
N GLY A 33 -14.18 0.10 -17.66
CA GLY A 33 -15.49 0.34 -17.04
C GLY A 33 -15.73 -0.53 -15.80
N PRO A 34 -15.71 -1.88 -15.94
CA PRO A 34 -15.85 -2.78 -14.80
C PRO A 34 -14.80 -2.58 -13.70
N LEU A 35 -13.57 -2.19 -14.05
CA LEU A 35 -12.53 -1.89 -13.07
C LEU A 35 -12.89 -0.63 -12.26
N TYR A 36 -13.29 0.43 -12.94
CA TYR A 36 -13.78 1.67 -12.32
C TYR A 36 -14.99 1.41 -11.42
N ASP A 37 -15.93 0.59 -11.87
CA ASP A 37 -17.15 0.24 -11.12
C ASP A 37 -16.86 -0.50 -9.80
N ARG A 38 -15.79 -1.29 -9.76
CA ARG A 38 -15.35 -1.95 -8.52
C ARG A 38 -14.63 -0.99 -7.57
N LEU A 39 -13.87 -0.04 -8.11
CA LEU A 39 -13.18 0.98 -7.30
C LEU A 39 -14.17 2.00 -6.73
N VAL A 40 -15.22 2.35 -7.48
CA VAL A 40 -16.24 3.33 -7.10
C VAL A 40 -17.62 2.71 -7.23
N PRO A 41 -17.98 1.77 -6.33
CA PRO A 41 -19.24 1.05 -6.42
C PRO A 41 -20.42 1.97 -6.11
N LYS A 42 -21.59 1.64 -6.67
CA LYS A 42 -22.85 2.26 -6.28
C LYS A 42 -23.30 1.67 -4.94
N ILE A 43 -23.44 2.52 -3.92
CA ILE A 43 -24.00 2.15 -2.63
C ILE A 43 -25.37 2.83 -2.53
N LYS A 44 -26.43 2.03 -2.41
CA LYS A 44 -27.83 2.53 -2.46
C LYS A 44 -28.11 3.39 -3.70
N GLY A 45 -27.56 2.97 -4.85
CA GLY A 45 -27.75 3.63 -6.15
C GLY A 45 -26.83 4.82 -6.42
N VAL A 46 -26.09 5.31 -5.43
CA VAL A 46 -25.25 6.51 -5.54
C VAL A 46 -23.76 6.15 -5.52
N ARG A 47 -22.96 6.79 -6.38
CA ARG A 47 -21.50 6.74 -6.31
C ARG A 47 -20.97 7.93 -5.52
N LYS A 48 -19.92 7.71 -4.74
CA LYS A 48 -19.19 8.79 -4.06
C LYS A 48 -17.71 8.45 -4.01
N PHE A 49 -16.86 9.43 -4.34
CA PHE A 49 -15.43 9.28 -4.10
C PHE A 49 -15.14 9.35 -2.60
N SER A 50 -14.31 8.43 -2.13
CA SER A 50 -13.70 8.51 -0.80
C SER A 50 -12.58 9.57 -0.77
N PRO A 51 -12.15 10.04 0.41
CA PRO A 51 -11.09 11.06 0.51
C PRO A 51 -9.78 10.67 -0.21
N ILE A 52 -9.42 9.39 -0.21
CA ILE A 52 -8.22 8.88 -0.90
C ILE A 52 -8.37 8.93 -2.42
N GLN A 53 -9.57 8.66 -2.94
CA GLN A 53 -9.87 8.76 -4.36
C GLN A 53 -9.87 10.22 -4.86
N LEU A 54 -10.35 11.15 -4.03
CA LEU A 54 -10.27 12.58 -4.32
C LEU A 54 -8.82 13.06 -4.43
N ARG A 55 -7.93 12.60 -3.54
CA ARG A 55 -6.49 12.92 -3.63
C ARG A 55 -5.86 12.37 -4.92
N ARG A 56 -6.25 11.16 -5.32
CA ARG A 56 -5.82 10.59 -6.60
C ARG A 56 -6.29 11.42 -7.80
N LEU A 57 -7.56 11.85 -7.83
CA LEU A 57 -8.07 12.72 -8.89
C LEU A 57 -7.27 14.03 -8.98
N LYS A 58 -7.01 14.66 -7.82
CA LYS A 58 -6.17 15.85 -7.73
C LYS A 58 -4.76 15.60 -8.30
N LYS A 59 -4.12 14.47 -7.97
CA LYS A 59 -2.81 14.07 -8.52
C LYS A 59 -2.85 13.92 -10.05
N LEU A 60 -3.98 13.51 -10.61
CA LEU A 60 -4.17 13.32 -12.06
C LEU A 60 -4.58 14.60 -12.81
N GLY A 61 -4.80 15.71 -12.08
CA GLY A 61 -5.28 16.98 -12.63
C GLY A 61 -6.78 16.98 -12.98
N ILE A 62 -7.58 16.17 -12.29
CA ILE A 62 -9.02 16.04 -12.51
C ILE A 62 -9.77 16.70 -11.35
N GLU A 63 -10.45 17.82 -11.62
CA GLU A 63 -11.19 18.61 -10.61
C GLU A 63 -12.62 18.11 -10.37
N LYS A 64 -13.11 17.17 -11.19
CA LYS A 64 -14.47 16.62 -11.09
C LYS A 64 -14.61 15.78 -9.82
N THR A 65 -15.61 16.10 -9.00
CA THR A 65 -15.90 15.39 -7.74
C THR A 65 -17.09 14.44 -7.83
N ASP A 66 -17.86 14.49 -8.91
CA ASP A 66 -18.95 13.55 -9.17
C ASP A 66 -18.43 12.35 -9.99
N PRO A 67 -18.46 11.11 -9.45
CA PRO A 67 -18.01 9.92 -10.15
C PRO A 67 -18.70 9.64 -11.48
N ASP A 68 -19.96 10.05 -11.63
CA ASP A 68 -20.71 9.77 -12.86
C ASP A 68 -20.38 10.79 -13.97
N SER A 69 -19.82 11.95 -13.62
CA SER A 69 -19.40 13.02 -14.56
C SER A 69 -18.06 12.79 -15.28
N LEU A 70 -17.29 11.77 -14.86
CA LEU A 70 -16.02 11.43 -15.49
C LEU A 70 -16.22 10.84 -16.90
N THR A 71 -15.43 11.30 -17.87
CA THR A 71 -15.37 10.70 -19.22
C THR A 71 -14.75 9.30 -19.16
N SER A 72 -14.88 8.53 -20.23
CA SER A 72 -14.28 7.19 -20.32
C SER A 72 -12.75 7.23 -20.13
N GLU A 73 -12.09 8.23 -20.68
CA GLU A 73 -10.64 8.44 -20.59
C GLU A 73 -10.23 8.80 -19.15
N GLU A 74 -10.99 9.70 -18.50
CA GLU A 74 -10.73 10.07 -17.10
C GLU A 74 -10.95 8.88 -16.16
N ARG A 75 -12.00 8.08 -16.39
CA ARG A 75 -12.26 6.84 -15.64
C ARG A 75 -11.12 5.85 -15.81
N ALA A 76 -10.62 5.67 -17.02
CA ALA A 76 -9.48 4.79 -17.30
C ALA A 76 -8.20 5.28 -16.58
N LYS A 77 -7.87 6.57 -16.71
CA LYS A 77 -6.71 7.19 -16.05
C LYS A 77 -6.79 7.11 -14.52
N PHE A 78 -7.99 7.29 -13.96
CA PHE A 78 -8.23 7.09 -12.54
C PHE A 78 -8.08 5.62 -12.13
N ALA A 79 -8.68 4.69 -12.88
CA ALA A 79 -8.76 3.28 -12.51
C ALA A 79 -7.45 2.51 -12.73
N ARG A 80 -6.59 2.92 -13.66
CA ARG A 80 -5.32 2.25 -13.95
C ARG A 80 -4.14 2.97 -13.32
N LEU A 81 -3.29 2.22 -12.61
CA LEU A 81 -1.96 2.69 -12.20
C LEU A 81 -0.92 2.42 -13.26
N ASP A 82 -1.15 1.41 -14.12
CA ASP A 82 -0.22 1.01 -15.16
C ASP A 82 1.20 0.76 -14.63
N ILE A 83 1.29 0.10 -13.47
CA ILE A 83 2.56 -0.26 -12.83
C ILE A 83 3.44 -1.05 -13.81
N ASP A 84 4.67 -0.60 -13.98
CA ASP A 84 5.72 -1.35 -14.67
C ASP A 84 6.27 -2.41 -13.71
N LYS A 85 6.04 -3.68 -14.05
CA LYS A 85 6.44 -4.83 -13.21
C LYS A 85 7.95 -4.91 -13.00
N SER A 86 8.75 -4.35 -13.91
CA SER A 86 10.22 -4.31 -13.80
C SER A 86 10.72 -3.21 -12.87
N LYS A 87 9.85 -2.25 -12.51
CA LYS A 87 10.16 -1.08 -11.68
C LYS A 87 9.38 -1.10 -10.35
N ILE A 88 9.06 -2.28 -9.85
CA ILE A 88 8.54 -2.47 -8.51
C ILE A 88 9.71 -2.42 -7.54
N MET A 89 9.64 -1.51 -6.56
CA MET A 89 10.69 -1.31 -5.55
C MET A 89 10.29 -1.89 -4.19
N TRP A 90 9.02 -2.23 -4.01
CA TRP A 90 8.48 -2.72 -2.74
C TRP A 90 8.65 -4.24 -2.58
N ASN A 91 9.47 -4.62 -1.61
CA ASN A 91 9.66 -6.01 -1.19
C ASN A 91 8.63 -6.42 -0.12
N ARG A 92 8.48 -7.74 0.05
CA ARG A 92 7.79 -8.29 1.22
C ARG A 92 8.74 -8.31 2.41
N VAL A 93 8.23 -8.57 3.61
CA VAL A 93 9.07 -8.67 4.81
C VAL A 93 8.67 -9.83 5.72
N VAL A 94 9.64 -10.33 6.47
CA VAL A 94 9.44 -11.31 7.55
C VAL A 94 10.45 -11.05 8.66
N ASP A 95 10.06 -11.26 9.92
CA ASP A 95 10.96 -11.10 11.07
C ASP A 95 11.67 -12.42 11.41
N LEU A 96 12.41 -12.95 10.42
CA LEU A 96 13.17 -14.20 10.52
C LEU A 96 14.44 -14.11 9.67
N ASN A 97 15.51 -14.77 10.13
CA ASN A 97 16.74 -14.90 9.37
C ASN A 97 16.61 -16.01 8.31
N ASP A 98 15.87 -15.74 7.24
CA ASP A 98 15.65 -16.68 6.14
C ASP A 98 16.31 -16.22 4.83
N ARG A 99 17.47 -16.80 4.51
CA ARG A 99 18.22 -16.44 3.29
C ARG A 99 17.56 -16.93 2.00
N PHE A 100 16.68 -17.92 2.05
CA PHE A 100 16.05 -18.50 0.84
C PHE A 100 14.99 -17.57 0.25
N LEU A 101 14.51 -16.60 1.03
CA LEU A 101 13.53 -15.60 0.57
C LEU A 101 14.16 -14.36 -0.09
N ARG A 102 15.50 -14.29 -0.19
CA ARG A 102 16.20 -13.16 -0.83
C ARG A 102 15.89 -13.00 -2.31
N LYS A 103 15.48 -14.06 -2.99
CA LYS A 103 14.98 -14.02 -4.36
C LYS A 103 14.02 -15.19 -4.60
N ILE A 104 12.78 -14.87 -4.93
CA ILE A 104 11.72 -15.85 -5.17
C ILE A 104 10.88 -15.47 -6.39
N THR A 105 10.11 -16.42 -6.89
CA THR A 105 9.07 -16.17 -7.88
C THR A 105 7.70 -16.39 -7.25
N ILE A 106 6.81 -15.40 -7.36
CA ILE A 106 5.43 -15.47 -6.87
C ILE A 106 4.43 -15.63 -8.01
N GLY A 107 3.16 -15.88 -7.69
CA GLY A 107 2.07 -15.96 -8.66
C GLY A 107 2.06 -17.25 -9.48
N GLN A 108 2.65 -18.33 -8.96
CA GLN A 108 2.76 -19.60 -9.69
C GLN A 108 1.46 -20.43 -9.70
N SER A 109 0.47 -20.08 -8.88
CA SER A 109 -0.83 -20.76 -8.90
C SER A 109 -1.51 -20.58 -10.26
N PRO A 110 -2.20 -21.59 -10.80
CA PRO A 110 -3.01 -21.45 -12.02
C PRO A 110 -4.06 -20.34 -11.93
N THR A 111 -4.52 -20.01 -10.72
CA THR A 111 -5.49 -18.92 -10.47
C THR A 111 -4.93 -17.54 -10.84
N GLU A 112 -3.62 -17.37 -10.80
CA GLU A 112 -2.95 -16.12 -11.17
C GLU A 112 -2.74 -16.00 -12.69
N LYS A 113 -3.30 -16.92 -13.48
CA LYS A 113 -3.39 -16.83 -14.96
C LYS A 113 -2.02 -16.62 -15.63
N GLY A 114 -0.98 -17.25 -15.09
CA GLY A 114 0.39 -17.14 -15.60
C GLY A 114 1.07 -15.81 -15.31
N PHE A 115 0.48 -14.94 -14.48
CA PHE A 115 1.10 -13.70 -14.04
C PHE A 115 2.05 -13.94 -12.87
N THR A 116 3.25 -14.40 -13.20
CA THR A 116 4.36 -14.52 -12.25
C THR A 116 5.22 -13.26 -12.22
N ARG A 117 5.95 -13.05 -11.12
CA ARG A 117 7.07 -12.10 -11.06
C ARG A 117 8.12 -12.53 -10.05
N GLU A 118 9.35 -12.07 -10.25
CA GLU A 118 10.41 -12.17 -9.24
C GLU A 118 10.20 -11.09 -8.16
N THR A 119 10.55 -11.42 -6.92
CA THR A 119 10.51 -10.51 -5.76
C THR A 119 11.46 -11.01 -4.67
N SER A 120 11.63 -10.20 -3.62
CA SER A 120 12.43 -10.55 -2.44
C SER A 120 11.65 -10.32 -1.15
N PHE A 121 12.15 -10.92 -0.06
CA PHE A 121 11.82 -10.54 1.31
C PHE A 121 13.02 -9.88 1.98
N ASP A 122 12.76 -8.81 2.71
CA ASP A 122 13.69 -8.20 3.66
C ASP A 122 13.31 -8.55 5.10
N ILE A 123 14.23 -8.33 6.05
CA ILE A 123 13.88 -8.44 7.47
C ILE A 123 12.92 -7.29 7.85
N SER A 124 11.90 -7.55 8.68
CA SER A 124 10.84 -6.57 8.97
C SER A 124 11.33 -5.19 9.43
N VAL A 125 12.41 -5.14 10.20
CA VAL A 125 13.02 -3.88 10.67
C VAL A 125 13.65 -3.04 9.55
N ALA A 126 13.89 -3.62 8.37
CA ALA A 126 14.38 -2.90 7.19
C ALA A 126 13.25 -2.22 6.38
N SER A 127 11.98 -2.44 6.74
CA SER A 127 10.85 -1.80 6.07
C SER A 127 10.89 -0.28 6.23
N GLU A 128 10.55 0.45 5.16
CA GLU A 128 10.34 1.91 5.23
C GLU A 128 9.28 2.29 6.27
N ILE A 129 8.29 1.42 6.52
CA ILE A 129 7.27 1.63 7.56
C ILE A 129 7.91 1.74 8.95
N MET A 130 8.94 0.92 9.24
CA MET A 130 9.67 1.00 10.51
C MET A 130 10.38 2.35 10.65
N ALA A 131 11.02 2.84 9.58
CA ALA A 131 11.65 4.16 9.57
C ALA A 131 10.61 5.28 9.77
N ILE A 132 9.42 5.15 9.18
CA ILE A 132 8.33 6.11 9.36
C ILE A 132 7.83 6.14 10.81
N LEU A 133 7.70 4.98 11.48
CA LEU A 133 7.33 4.95 12.90
C LEU A 133 8.41 5.61 13.78
N ALA A 134 9.69 5.39 13.48
CA ALA A 134 10.79 5.97 14.24
C ALA A 134 10.99 7.48 14.02
N LEU A 135 10.58 8.02 12.86
CA LEU A 135 10.76 9.42 12.47
C LEU A 135 9.47 10.25 12.49
N GLY A 136 8.34 9.60 12.76
CA GLY A 136 7.03 10.24 12.78
C GLY A 136 6.83 11.08 14.03
N ASN A 137 6.26 12.27 13.88
CA ASN A 137 6.00 13.17 15.01
C ASN A 137 4.65 12.91 15.68
N ASP A 138 3.66 12.54 14.88
CA ASP A 138 2.30 12.25 15.31
C ASP A 138 1.56 11.38 14.28
N ALA A 139 0.35 10.94 14.61
CA ALA A 139 -0.45 10.08 13.74
C ALA A 139 -0.80 10.72 12.37
N VAL A 140 -0.88 12.05 12.28
CA VAL A 140 -1.16 12.75 11.03
C VAL A 140 0.09 12.76 10.14
N ASP A 141 1.26 13.04 10.70
CA ASP A 141 2.56 12.98 10.04
C ASP A 141 2.86 11.56 9.55
N ILE A 142 2.70 10.55 10.42
CA ILE A 142 2.88 9.13 10.07
C ILE A 142 1.96 8.76 8.89
N LYS A 143 0.68 9.12 8.97
CA LYS A 143 -0.27 8.86 7.88
C LYS A 143 0.15 9.50 6.56
N GLN A 144 0.66 10.74 6.61
CA GLN A 144 1.10 11.46 5.42
C GLN A 144 2.37 10.84 4.81
N ARG A 145 3.31 10.40 5.65
CA ARG A 145 4.51 9.67 5.23
C ARG A 145 4.15 8.33 4.58
N LEU A 146 3.27 7.56 5.22
CA LEU A 146 2.76 6.30 4.65
C LEU A 146 2.09 6.53 3.29
N ALA A 147 1.27 7.58 3.15
CA ALA A 147 0.62 7.92 1.88
C ALA A 147 1.63 8.22 0.74
N ASN A 148 2.78 8.80 1.09
CA ASN A 148 3.79 9.26 0.16
C ASN A 148 4.85 8.20 -0.22
N MET A 149 4.87 7.04 0.45
CA MET A 149 5.78 5.95 0.11
C MET A 149 5.63 5.58 -1.37
N VAL A 150 6.73 5.62 -2.12
CA VAL A 150 6.78 5.26 -3.54
C VAL A 150 7.07 3.77 -3.65
N VAL A 151 6.12 3.01 -4.21
CA VAL A 151 6.18 1.54 -4.21
C VAL A 151 6.61 0.97 -5.56
N ALA A 152 6.34 1.71 -6.63
CA ALA A 152 6.69 1.36 -8.00
C ALA A 152 6.70 2.60 -8.90
N LEU A 153 7.15 2.42 -10.14
CA LEU A 153 6.93 3.37 -11.22
C LEU A 153 5.88 2.82 -12.21
N ASP A 154 5.10 3.71 -12.80
CA ASP A 154 4.24 3.35 -13.94
C ASP A 154 5.06 3.20 -15.24
N LYS A 155 4.41 2.73 -16.30
CA LYS A 155 5.03 2.58 -17.63
C LYS A 155 5.56 3.90 -18.23
N ASN A 156 5.07 5.05 -17.77
CA ASN A 156 5.50 6.37 -18.19
C ASN A 156 6.61 6.96 -17.29
N GLY A 157 7.02 6.24 -16.24
CA GLY A 157 8.03 6.66 -15.28
C GLY A 157 7.51 7.51 -14.12
N ASN A 158 6.20 7.69 -13.97
CA ASN A 158 5.64 8.43 -12.84
C ASN A 158 5.62 7.56 -11.58
N SER A 159 5.80 8.18 -10.41
CA SER A 159 5.74 7.50 -9.12
C SER A 159 4.33 7.03 -8.78
N VAL A 160 4.22 5.74 -8.46
CA VAL A 160 3.02 5.13 -7.86
C VAL A 160 3.23 5.04 -6.35
N THR A 161 2.33 5.64 -5.57
CA THR A 161 2.44 5.67 -4.11
C THR A 161 1.51 4.68 -3.42
N ALA A 162 1.70 4.46 -2.11
CA ALA A 162 0.76 3.68 -1.30
C ALA A 162 -0.66 4.28 -1.31
N ASP A 163 -0.80 5.61 -1.40
CA ASP A 163 -2.10 6.27 -1.49
C ASP A 163 -2.81 5.99 -2.83
N ASP A 164 -2.06 5.84 -3.93
CA ASP A 164 -2.61 5.44 -5.23
C ASP A 164 -3.20 4.01 -5.21
N LEU A 165 -2.65 3.15 -4.36
CA LEU A 165 -3.14 1.79 -4.12
C LEU A 165 -4.36 1.75 -3.19
N GLY A 166 -4.70 2.87 -2.55
CA GLY A 166 -5.88 2.97 -1.68
C GLY A 166 -5.68 2.42 -0.26
N VAL A 167 -4.44 2.16 0.18
CA VAL A 167 -4.17 1.39 1.42
C VAL A 167 -3.82 2.22 2.64
N THR A 168 -3.54 3.53 2.50
CA THR A 168 -3.07 4.39 3.59
C THR A 168 -3.89 4.26 4.88
N GLY A 169 -5.22 4.25 4.77
CA GLY A 169 -6.10 4.09 5.93
C GLY A 169 -5.97 2.73 6.60
N ALA A 170 -5.87 1.65 5.81
CA ALA A 170 -5.71 0.30 6.33
C ALA A 170 -4.34 0.11 7.01
N LEU A 171 -3.28 0.69 6.46
CA LEU A 171 -1.96 0.69 7.09
C LEU A 171 -2.02 1.40 8.46
N MET A 172 -2.64 2.58 8.53
CA MET A 172 -2.79 3.30 9.80
C MET A 172 -3.59 2.51 10.84
N VAL A 173 -4.59 1.72 10.43
CA VAL A 173 -5.34 0.87 11.36
C VAL A 173 -4.46 -0.26 11.91
N LEU A 174 -3.67 -0.91 11.06
CA LEU A 174 -2.74 -1.97 11.49
C LEU A 174 -1.66 -1.45 12.43
N LEU A 175 -1.24 -0.20 12.24
CA LEU A 175 -0.17 0.44 13.01
C LEU A 175 -0.69 1.25 14.20
N ARG A 176 -2.01 1.25 14.45
CA ARG A 176 -2.67 2.18 15.38
C ARG A 176 -2.04 2.18 16.78
N ASP A 177 -1.72 0.99 17.28
CA ASP A 177 -1.17 0.85 18.64
C ASP A 177 0.38 0.82 18.59
N ALA A 178 0.97 0.50 17.44
CA ALA A 178 2.42 0.33 17.27
C ALA A 178 3.21 1.64 17.20
N PHE A 179 2.55 2.79 16.99
CA PHE A 179 3.22 4.09 17.08
C PHE A 179 3.23 4.66 18.50
N GLU A 180 2.54 4.03 19.45
CA GLU A 180 2.55 4.44 20.85
C GLU A 180 3.82 3.90 21.55
N PRO A 181 4.56 4.73 22.30
CA PRO A 181 5.79 4.29 22.95
C PRO A 181 5.53 3.25 24.05
N THR A 182 6.43 2.27 24.15
CA THR A 182 6.34 1.22 25.17
C THR A 182 7.09 1.63 26.44
N LEU A 183 6.37 1.87 27.54
CA LEU A 183 6.98 2.16 28.83
C LEU A 183 7.48 0.88 29.51
N MET A 184 8.76 0.87 29.87
CA MET A 184 9.43 -0.17 30.63
C MET A 184 10.17 0.44 31.83
N GLN A 185 10.90 -0.40 32.57
CA GLN A 185 11.74 0.03 33.68
C GLN A 185 13.10 -0.68 33.68
N SER A 186 14.12 -0.02 34.22
CA SER A 186 15.41 -0.63 34.56
C SER A 186 15.28 -1.56 35.78
N LEU A 187 16.35 -2.29 36.10
CA LEU A 187 16.41 -3.12 37.32
C LEU A 187 16.25 -2.31 38.62
N GLU A 188 16.54 -1.00 38.57
CA GLU A 188 16.45 -0.08 39.71
C GLU A 188 15.11 0.68 39.76
N GLY A 189 14.17 0.35 38.87
CA GLY A 189 12.85 0.97 38.80
C GLY A 189 12.82 2.32 38.04
N THR A 190 13.90 2.70 37.38
CA THR A 190 13.93 3.91 36.55
C THR A 190 13.13 3.68 35.25
N PRO A 191 12.19 4.57 34.88
CA PRO A 191 11.42 4.43 33.64
C PRO A 191 12.29 4.50 32.38
N VAL A 192 11.98 3.67 31.37
CA VAL A 192 12.64 3.59 30.06
C VAL A 192 11.58 3.52 28.95
N LEU A 193 11.85 4.16 27.82
CA LEU A 193 11.08 4.03 26.57
C LEU A 193 11.91 3.30 25.52
#